data_AF-A0A954TTK7-F1
#
_entry.id   AF-A0A954TTK7-F1
#
_cell.length_a   1.000
_cell.length_b   1.000
_cell.length_c   1.000
_cell.angle_alpha   90.00
_cell.angle_beta   90.00
_cell.angle_gamma   90.00
#
_symmetry.space_group_name_H-M   'P 1'
#
loop_
_entity.id
_entity.type
_entity.pdbx_description
1 polymer ?
#
loop_
_entity_poly.entity_id
_entity_poly.type
_entity_poly.pdbx_seq_one_letter_code
_entity_poly.pdbx_strand_id
1 'polypeptide(L)'
;MSEKKPTPWVSQPSGKMCPVCGTRTYSKEGIHPQCAVHQADSVRAEKLKVERKLEASVPKATTWTKKKCPKCGVESHVRRKECDCGYVFSQ
;
A
#
# COMPACT_ATOMS: atom_id res chain seq x y z
N MET A 1 -36.99 -24.52 -9.92
CA MET A 1 -36.10 -25.39 -10.70
C MET A 1 -34.68 -25.17 -10.22
N SER A 2 -34.21 -25.92 -9.22
CA SER A 2 -32.79 -25.92 -8.85
C SER A 2 -32.11 -27.07 -9.58
N GLU A 3 -31.67 -26.81 -10.80
CA GLU A 3 -30.84 -27.73 -11.55
C GLU A 3 -29.45 -27.76 -10.89
N LYS A 4 -29.14 -28.86 -10.20
CA LYS A 4 -27.82 -29.07 -9.62
C LYS A 4 -26.83 -29.27 -10.77
N LYS A 5 -25.75 -28.49 -10.78
CA LYS A 5 -24.68 -28.60 -11.79
C LYS A 5 -24.21 -30.06 -11.89
N PRO A 6 -24.02 -30.61 -13.10
CA PRO A 6 -23.57 -31.99 -13.26
C PRO A 6 -22.20 -32.18 -12.61
N THR A 7 -22.04 -33.30 -11.91
CA THR A 7 -20.76 -33.68 -11.32
C THR A 7 -19.72 -33.85 -12.43
N PRO A 8 -18.55 -33.20 -12.34
CA PRO A 8 -17.49 -33.39 -13.32
C PRO A 8 -17.11 -34.87 -13.44
N TRP A 9 -17.01 -35.37 -14.67
CA TRP A 9 -16.64 -36.77 -14.97
C TRP A 9 -15.24 -37.14 -14.46
N VAL A 10 -14.36 -36.15 -14.31
CA VAL A 10 -12.96 -36.35 -13.91
C VAL A 10 -12.76 -35.80 -12.50
N SER A 11 -12.34 -36.68 -11.57
CA SER A 11 -11.87 -36.26 -10.25
C SER A 11 -10.61 -35.42 -10.44
N GLN A 12 -10.65 -34.15 -10.02
CA GLN A 12 -9.50 -33.25 -10.12
C GLN A 12 -8.36 -33.83 -9.27
N PRO A 13 -7.14 -34.02 -9.82
CA PRO A 13 -6.02 -34.51 -9.05
C PRO A 13 -5.71 -33.58 -7.88
N SER A 14 -5.28 -34.14 -6.75
CA SER A 14 -4.83 -33.37 -5.60
C SER A 14 -3.58 -32.57 -5.99
N GLY A 15 -3.78 -31.32 -6.40
CA GLY A 15 -2.69 -30.40 -6.75
C GLY A 15 -1.80 -30.10 -5.54
N LYS A 16 -0.54 -29.73 -5.81
CA LYS A 16 0.41 -29.29 -4.78
C LYS A 16 -0.12 -28.01 -4.09
N MET A 17 0.16 -27.89 -2.80
CA MET A 17 -0.19 -26.70 -2.02
C MET A 17 0.99 -25.73 -2.00
N CYS A 18 0.72 -24.44 -2.21
CA CYS A 18 1.73 -23.40 -2.15
C CYS A 18 2.20 -23.19 -0.70
N PRO A 19 3.52 -23.21 -0.42
CA PRO A 19 4.04 -23.04 0.94
C PRO A 19 3.90 -21.60 1.47
N VAL A 20 3.66 -20.62 0.59
CA VAL A 20 3.58 -19.20 0.96
C VAL A 20 2.16 -18.79 1.35
N CYS A 21 1.15 -19.21 0.58
CA CYS A 21 -0.24 -18.79 0.79
C CYS A 21 -1.19 -19.93 1.18
N GLY A 22 -0.72 -21.19 1.17
CA GLY A 22 -1.53 -22.34 1.57
C GLY A 22 -2.66 -22.68 0.60
N THR A 23 -2.65 -22.17 -0.64
CA THR A 23 -3.64 -22.52 -1.67
C THR A 23 -3.03 -23.42 -2.75
N ARG A 24 -3.89 -24.15 -3.48
CA ARG A 24 -3.42 -25.04 -4.56
C ARG A 24 -2.69 -24.24 -5.64
N THR A 25 -1.53 -24.74 -6.04
CA THR A 25 -0.76 -24.16 -7.13
C THR A 25 -0.93 -24.96 -8.41
N TYR A 26 -0.90 -24.25 -9.53
CA TYR A 26 -0.83 -24.84 -10.87
C TYR A 26 0.63 -25.02 -11.34
N SER A 27 1.60 -24.49 -10.60
CA SER A 27 3.02 -24.59 -10.97
C SER A 27 3.58 -25.98 -10.70
N LYS A 28 4.43 -26.47 -11.62
CA LYS A 28 5.13 -27.76 -11.49
C LYS A 28 5.98 -27.85 -10.21
N GLU A 29 6.59 -26.73 -9.82
CA GLU A 29 7.47 -26.62 -8.65
C GLU A 29 6.71 -26.60 -7.31
N GLY A 30 5.40 -26.34 -7.30
CA GLY A 30 4.64 -26.30 -6.04
C GLY A 30 4.48 -24.91 -5.42
N ILE A 31 4.92 -23.83 -6.08
CA ILE A 31 4.77 -22.44 -5.60
C ILE A 31 4.14 -21.56 -6.69
N HIS A 32 3.24 -20.64 -6.33
CA HIS A 32 2.71 -19.68 -7.31
C HIS A 32 3.83 -18.73 -7.79
N PRO A 33 3.83 -18.31 -9.06
CA PRO A 33 4.86 -17.39 -9.56
C PRO A 33 4.99 -16.11 -8.73
N GLN A 34 3.86 -15.48 -8.38
CA GLN A 34 3.86 -14.30 -7.51
C GLN A 34 4.39 -14.61 -6.10
N CYS A 35 4.03 -15.76 -5.53
CA CYS A 35 4.53 -16.19 -4.23
C CYS A 35 6.05 -16.43 -4.24
N ALA A 36 6.59 -16.99 -5.33
CA ALA A 36 8.02 -17.20 -5.49
C ALA A 36 8.78 -15.85 -5.56
N VAL A 37 8.26 -14.88 -6.29
CA VAL A 37 8.82 -13.52 -6.35
C VAL A 37 8.80 -12.87 -4.98
N HIS A 38 7.66 -12.90 -4.26
CA HIS A 38 7.59 -12.36 -2.90
C HIS A 38 8.57 -13.01 -1.93
N GLN A 39 8.75 -14.33 -2.04
CA GLN A 39 9.70 -15.06 -1.21
C GLN A 39 11.14 -14.63 -1.52
N ALA A 40 11.49 -14.50 -2.81
CA ALA A 40 12.82 -14.04 -3.25
C ALA A 40 13.10 -12.58 -2.83
N ASP A 41 12.10 -11.70 -2.94
CA ASP A 41 12.24 -10.28 -2.62
C ASP A 41 12.16 -9.95 -1.12
N SER A 42 11.83 -10.93 -0.26
CA SER A 42 11.59 -10.73 1.18
C SER A 42 12.74 -9.97 1.86
N VAL A 43 13.99 -10.36 1.61
CA VAL A 43 15.18 -9.71 2.18
C VAL A 43 15.31 -8.26 1.73
N ARG A 44 15.07 -7.99 0.44
CA ARG A 44 15.12 -6.63 -0.11
C ARG A 44 14.01 -5.75 0.46
N ALA A 45 12.81 -6.31 0.58
CA ALA A 45 11.66 -5.63 1.16
C ALA A 45 11.90 -5.25 2.63
N GLU A 46 12.50 -6.13 3.43
CA GLU A 46 12.84 -5.84 4.82
C GLU A 46 13.86 -4.70 4.94
N LYS A 47 14.90 -4.69 4.10
CA LYS A 47 15.88 -3.57 4.05
C LYS A 47 15.20 -2.24 3.74
N LEU A 48 14.39 -2.21 2.68
CA LEU A 48 13.64 -1.02 2.27
C LEU A 48 12.67 -0.53 3.35
N LYS A 49 12.04 -1.44 4.11
CA LYS A 49 11.18 -1.07 5.23
C LYS A 49 11.97 -0.41 6.36
N VAL A 50 13.14 -0.94 6.70
CA VAL A 50 14.02 -0.36 7.72
C VAL A 50 14.49 1.03 7.28
N GLU A 51 14.98 1.16 6.05
CA GLU A 51 15.42 2.44 5.48
C GLU A 51 14.29 3.48 5.50
N ARG A 52 13.09 3.12 5.01
CA ARG A 52 11.92 4.02 5.06
C ARG A 52 11.52 4.42 6.47
N LYS A 53 11.66 3.53 7.45
CA LYS A 53 11.36 3.85 8.86
C LYS A 53 12.38 4.83 9.43
N LEU A 54 13.66 4.69 9.07
CA LEU A 54 14.71 5.63 9.44
C LEU A 54 14.47 7.00 8.79
N GLU A 55 14.18 7.03 7.49
CA GLU A 55 13.86 8.26 6.77
C GLU A 55 12.59 8.97 7.29
N ALA A 56 11.57 8.21 7.69
CA ALA A 56 10.33 8.77 8.24
C ALA A 56 10.53 9.45 9.60
N SER A 57 11.57 9.05 10.34
CA SER A 57 11.90 9.69 11.63
C SER A 57 12.52 11.08 11.45
N VAL A 58 13.04 11.38 10.26
CA VAL A 58 13.57 12.71 9.94
C VAL A 58 12.42 13.57 9.42
N PRO A 59 12.00 14.63 10.14
CA PRO A 59 10.96 15.51 9.66
C PRO A 59 11.43 16.21 8.38
N LYS A 60 10.87 15.82 7.23
CA LYS A 60 11.09 16.54 5.97
C LYS A 60 10.48 17.92 6.09
N ALA A 61 11.32 18.93 6.28
CA ALA A 61 10.91 20.33 6.31
C ALA A 61 10.39 20.74 4.93
N THR A 62 9.07 20.66 4.75
CA THR A 62 8.40 21.18 3.55
C THR A 62 7.97 22.61 3.86
N THR A 63 8.79 23.57 3.45
CA THR A 63 8.52 25.01 3.61
C THR A 63 7.35 25.48 2.74
N TRP A 64 7.09 24.79 1.62
CA TRP A 64 6.03 25.13 0.65
C TRP A 64 4.59 25.00 1.20
N THR A 65 4.40 24.22 2.27
CA THR A 65 3.07 23.79 2.72
C THR A 65 2.38 24.82 3.62
N LYS A 66 3.11 25.84 4.08
CA LYS A 66 2.65 26.83 5.05
C LYS A 66 2.80 28.24 4.50
N LYS A 67 1.82 29.10 4.76
CA LYS A 67 1.85 30.55 4.53
C LYS A 67 1.52 31.29 5.82
N LYS A 68 2.10 32.47 6.02
CA LYS A 68 1.78 33.32 7.18
C LYS A 68 0.65 34.28 6.85
N CYS A 69 -0.30 34.42 7.76
CA CYS A 69 -1.31 35.45 7.66
C CYS A 69 -0.68 36.84 7.90
N PRO A 70 -0.87 37.83 7.02
CA PRO A 70 -0.34 39.17 7.23
C PRO A 70 -1.07 39.92 8.36
N LYS A 71 -2.29 39.51 8.72
CA LYS A 71 -3.10 40.17 9.75
C LYS A 71 -2.78 39.71 11.17
N CYS A 72 -2.59 38.39 11.37
CA CYS A 72 -2.38 37.82 12.70
C CYS A 72 -1.07 37.03 12.85
N GLY A 73 -0.26 36.90 11.79
CA GLY A 73 1.01 36.18 11.83
C GLY A 73 0.92 34.65 11.93
N VAL A 74 -0.29 34.09 12.09
CA VAL A 74 -0.51 32.64 12.22
C VAL A 74 -0.11 31.91 10.94
N GLU A 75 0.59 30.78 11.11
CA GLU A 75 0.89 29.86 10.01
C GLU A 75 -0.38 29.10 9.62
N SER A 76 -0.82 29.29 8.38
CA SER A 76 -1.94 28.56 7.78
C SER A 76 -1.43 27.67 6.65
N HIS A 77 -2.12 26.57 6.38
CA HIS A 77 -1.80 25.74 5.23
C HIS A 77 -1.95 26.54 3.92
N VAL A 78 -1.05 26.36 2.94
CA VAL A 78 -0.99 27.18 1.72
C VAL A 78 -2.32 27.20 0.93
N ARG A 79 -3.06 26.07 0.94
CA ARG A 79 -4.37 25.93 0.27
C ARG A 79 -5.55 26.57 1.02
N ARG A 80 -5.37 27.00 2.27
CA ARG A 80 -6.46 27.59 3.06
C ARG A 80 -6.77 28.98 2.51
N LYS A 81 -8.01 29.23 2.07
CA LYS A 81 -8.42 30.53 1.50
C LYS A 81 -8.64 31.60 2.57
N GLU A 82 -8.98 31.18 3.78
CA GLU A 82 -9.33 32.07 4.88
C GLU A 82 -8.56 31.69 6.15
N CYS A 83 -7.98 32.69 6.81
CA CYS A 83 -7.38 32.52 8.12
C CYS A 83 -8.46 32.54 9.22
N ASP A 84 -8.19 31.93 10.38
CA ASP A 84 -9.09 31.97 11.54
C ASP A 84 -9.38 33.41 12.04
N CYS A 85 -8.53 34.38 11.71
CA CYS A 85 -8.75 35.80 11.99
C CYS A 85 -9.67 36.52 10.97
N GLY A 86 -10.25 35.77 10.02
CA GLY A 86 -11.12 36.28 8.96
C GLY A 86 -10.38 36.93 7.78
N TYR A 87 -9.04 36.83 7.71
CA TYR A 87 -8.28 37.33 6.56
C TYR A 87 -8.42 36.38 5.37
N VAL A 88 -8.90 36.89 4.24
CA VAL A 88 -8.98 36.17 2.97
C VAL A 88 -7.64 36.28 2.25
N PHE A 89 -6.99 35.14 2.03
CA PHE A 89 -5.82 35.04 1.19
C PHE A 89 -6.29 35.11 -0.27
N SER A 90 -6.35 36.33 -0.82
CA SER A 90 -6.55 36.54 -2.25
C SER A 90 -5.51 35.73 -3.02
N GLN A 91 -5.98 35.02 -4.04
CA GLN A 91 -5.18 34.13 -4.89
C GLN A 91 -4.19 34.94 -5.73
#